data_AF-A0A6L2KSA0-F1
#
_entry.id   AF-A0A6L2KSA0-F1
#
_cell.length_a   1.000
_cell.length_b   1.000
_cell.length_c   1.000
_cell.angle_alpha   90.00
_cell.angle_beta   90.00
_cell.angle_gamma   90.00
#
_symmetry.space_group_name_H-M   'P 1'
#
loop_
_entity.id
_entity.type
_entity.pdbx_description
1 polymer ?
#
loop_
_entity_poly.entity_id
_entity_poly.type
_entity_poly.pdbx_seq_one_letter_code
_entity_poly.pdbx_strand_id
1 'polypeptide(L)'
;MSKAKEIRMVRSLYSHLQVLSKEDLKGTRIEHGFKRAFMSLFGQDDDTFTSTMFLNVDQLQNQLNEDEFQEDGSMAAFWVINGQFNKFIDSQFTLDYDRQMTDKYFVEYTIIEVKQFRETLLQHMGNFKKFIAEKTCHQRQFDKRDTSNRSGNDACVDNAYIKPVYDKKAMAEDWAIRGYGGGGDVVVTC
;
A
#
# COMPACT_ATOMS: atom_id res chain seq x y z
N MET A 1 4.76 20.59 7.17
CA MET A 1 3.54 19.77 7.39
C MET A 1 3.46 19.34 8.86
N SER A 2 2.27 19.10 9.41
CA SER A 2 2.11 18.75 10.83
C SER A 2 2.02 17.24 11.08
N LYS A 3 2.63 16.78 12.17
CA LYS A 3 2.55 15.39 12.69
C LYS A 3 1.09 14.94 12.90
N ALA A 4 0.19 15.88 13.19
CA ALA A 4 -1.25 15.63 13.31
C ALA A 4 -1.91 15.12 12.01
N LYS A 5 -1.48 15.59 10.83
CA LYS A 5 -2.01 15.12 9.54
C LYS A 5 -1.61 13.65 9.29
N GLU A 6 -0.37 13.32 9.62
CA GLU A 6 0.20 11.96 9.51
C GLU A 6 -0.55 10.95 10.37
N ILE A 7 -0.62 11.23 11.68
CA ILE A 7 -1.33 10.39 12.67
C ILE A 7 -2.78 10.17 12.24
N ARG A 8 -3.44 11.20 11.71
CA ARG A 8 -4.82 11.10 11.24
C ARG A 8 -4.98 10.12 10.07
N MET A 9 -4.07 10.12 9.09
CA MET A 9 -4.16 9.22 7.93
C MET A 9 -3.91 7.77 8.31
N VAL A 10 -2.86 7.50 9.10
CA VAL A 10 -2.56 6.15 9.60
C VAL A 10 -3.72 5.61 10.43
N ARG A 11 -4.22 6.41 11.38
CA ARG A 11 -5.37 6.02 12.19
C ARG A 11 -6.60 5.73 11.34
N SER A 12 -6.84 6.51 10.28
CA SER A 12 -7.99 6.30 9.39
C SER A 12 -7.90 4.97 8.64
N LEU A 13 -6.72 4.61 8.14
CA LEU A 13 -6.50 3.32 7.48
C LEU A 13 -6.64 2.16 8.47
N TYR A 14 -6.08 2.31 9.68
CA TYR A 14 -6.20 1.33 10.75
C TYR A 14 -7.68 1.06 11.09
N SER A 15 -8.47 2.11 11.31
CA SER A 15 -9.91 1.97 11.60
C SER A 15 -10.68 1.31 10.46
N HIS A 16 -10.31 1.57 9.20
CA HIS A 16 -10.94 0.94 8.05
C HIS A 16 -10.62 -0.56 7.97
N LEU A 17 -9.39 -0.98 8.31
CA LEU A 17 -9.01 -2.39 8.36
C LEU A 17 -9.60 -3.14 9.56
N GLN A 18 -9.80 -2.44 10.68
CA GLN A 18 -10.31 -3.04 11.92
C GLN A 18 -11.71 -3.66 11.77
N VAL A 19 -12.50 -3.21 10.79
CA VAL A 19 -13.84 -3.78 10.50
C VAL A 19 -13.79 -5.25 10.07
N LEU A 20 -12.61 -5.74 9.66
CA LEU A 20 -12.37 -7.14 9.29
C LEU A 20 -12.10 -8.04 10.50
N SER A 21 -11.89 -7.47 11.69
CA SER A 21 -11.53 -8.19 12.91
C SER A 21 -12.60 -7.99 14.00
N LYS A 22 -13.76 -8.64 13.84
CA LYS A 22 -14.87 -8.57 14.80
C LYS A 22 -14.89 -9.79 15.75
N GLU A 23 -14.40 -9.58 16.97
CA GLU A 23 -14.36 -10.62 18.01
C GLU A 23 -15.75 -11.02 18.53
N ASP A 24 -16.75 -10.13 18.44
CA ASP A 24 -18.13 -10.38 18.88
C ASP A 24 -18.88 -11.40 18.01
N LEU A 25 -18.43 -11.59 16.77
CA LEU A 25 -19.00 -12.56 15.84
C LEU A 25 -18.24 -13.88 15.81
N LYS A 26 -17.22 -14.04 16.66
CA LYS A 26 -16.36 -15.24 16.68
C LYS A 26 -17.13 -16.49 17.09
N GLY A 27 -16.91 -17.58 16.37
CA GLY A 27 -17.62 -18.85 16.50
C GLY A 27 -19.02 -18.87 15.90
N THR A 28 -19.49 -17.79 15.26
CA THR A 28 -20.84 -17.72 14.69
C THR A 28 -20.89 -18.22 13.25
N ARG A 29 -22.11 -18.56 12.78
CA ARG A 29 -22.36 -18.86 11.36
C ARG A 29 -22.01 -17.67 10.45
N ILE A 30 -22.16 -16.44 10.95
CA ILE A 30 -21.86 -15.22 10.20
C ILE A 30 -20.35 -15.11 9.96
N GLU A 31 -19.53 -15.35 10.98
CA GLU A 31 -18.06 -15.39 10.81
C GLU A 31 -17.64 -16.46 9.80
N HIS A 32 -18.17 -17.69 9.89
CA HIS A 32 -17.80 -18.73 8.92
C HIS A 32 -18.19 -18.33 7.48
N GLY A 33 -19.37 -17.74 7.29
CA GLY A 33 -19.81 -17.20 6.01
C GLY A 33 -18.87 -16.08 5.52
N PHE A 34 -18.47 -15.20 6.44
CA PHE A 34 -17.51 -14.13 6.18
C PHE A 34 -16.14 -14.68 5.79
N LYS A 35 -15.54 -15.62 6.53
CA LYS A 35 -14.22 -16.19 6.19
C LYS A 35 -14.22 -16.84 4.81
N ARG A 36 -15.31 -17.54 4.46
CA ARG A 36 -15.50 -18.10 3.11
C ARG A 36 -15.62 -17.02 2.04
N ALA A 37 -16.43 -16.00 2.30
CA ALA A 37 -16.60 -14.85 1.42
C ALA A 37 -15.26 -14.11 1.24
N PHE A 38 -14.56 -13.84 2.33
CA PHE A 38 -13.26 -13.19 2.36
C PHE A 38 -12.23 -14.00 1.58
N MET A 39 -12.09 -15.30 1.82
CA MET A 39 -11.19 -16.14 1.03
C MET A 39 -11.50 -16.11 -0.47
N SER A 40 -12.79 -16.06 -0.82
CA SER A 40 -13.23 -15.90 -2.21
C SER A 40 -12.92 -14.51 -2.77
N LEU A 41 -12.93 -13.47 -1.91
CA LEU A 41 -12.65 -12.08 -2.28
C LEU A 41 -11.19 -11.70 -2.40
N PHE A 42 -10.37 -12.23 -1.49
CA PHE A 42 -9.00 -11.81 -1.29
C PHE A 42 -8.01 -12.91 -1.73
N GLY A 43 -8.48 -14.14 -2.00
CA GLY A 43 -7.61 -15.28 -2.33
C GLY A 43 -6.72 -15.71 -1.17
N GLN A 44 -7.05 -15.26 0.04
CA GLN A 44 -6.29 -15.43 1.27
C GLN A 44 -7.27 -15.41 2.44
N ASP A 45 -6.95 -16.10 3.53
CA ASP A 45 -7.72 -16.02 4.76
C ASP A 45 -7.66 -14.63 5.40
N ASP A 46 -8.73 -14.28 6.10
CA ASP A 46 -8.92 -12.97 6.73
C ASP A 46 -7.91 -12.71 7.84
N ASP A 47 -7.57 -13.74 8.63
CA ASP A 47 -6.62 -13.65 9.72
C ASP A 47 -5.21 -13.28 9.21
N THR A 48 -4.71 -13.99 8.19
CA THR A 48 -3.39 -13.73 7.61
C THR A 48 -3.36 -12.41 6.87
N PHE A 49 -4.42 -12.08 6.11
CA PHE A 49 -4.51 -10.79 5.42
C PHE A 49 -4.44 -9.65 6.44
N THR A 50 -5.31 -9.67 7.44
CA THR A 50 -5.45 -8.61 8.44
C THR A 50 -4.17 -8.45 9.25
N SER A 51 -3.56 -9.56 9.69
CA SER A 51 -2.29 -9.54 10.43
C SER A 51 -1.15 -8.93 9.61
N THR A 52 -1.04 -9.32 8.33
CA THR A 52 -0.01 -8.80 7.43
C THR A 52 -0.23 -7.31 7.16
N MET A 53 -1.47 -6.89 6.96
CA MET A 53 -1.80 -5.50 6.70
C MET A 53 -1.49 -4.61 7.90
N PHE A 54 -1.85 -5.01 9.12
CA PHE A 54 -1.52 -4.25 10.33
C PHE A 54 -0.02 -4.11 10.53
N LEU A 55 0.73 -5.21 10.39
CA LEU A 55 2.19 -5.18 10.49
C LEU A 55 2.82 -4.21 9.49
N ASN A 56 2.34 -4.20 8.25
CA ASN A 56 2.84 -3.28 7.23
C ASN A 56 2.47 -1.81 7.51
N VAL A 57 1.25 -1.55 7.99
CA VAL A 57 0.82 -0.20 8.39
C VAL A 57 1.65 0.33 9.56
N ASP A 58 1.95 -0.52 10.54
CA ASP A 58 2.82 -0.18 11.68
C ASP A 58 4.25 0.14 11.22
N GLN A 59 4.78 -0.66 10.29
CA GLN A 59 6.10 -0.39 9.69
C GLN A 59 6.13 0.95 8.95
N LEU A 60 5.11 1.25 8.14
CA LEU A 60 5.01 2.55 7.49
C LEU A 60 4.90 3.68 8.51
N GLN A 61 4.11 3.51 9.57
CA GLN A 61 3.99 4.51 10.62
C GLN A 61 5.33 4.76 11.32
N ASN A 62 6.12 3.72 11.57
CA ASN A 62 7.45 3.86 12.15
C ASN A 62 8.39 4.63 11.22
N GLN A 63 8.43 4.28 9.93
CA GLN A 63 9.23 5.00 8.92
C GLN A 63 8.85 6.49 8.81
N LEU A 64 7.56 6.81 8.98
CA LEU A 64 7.10 8.18 8.97
C LEU A 64 7.43 8.93 10.27
N ASN A 65 7.49 8.26 11.41
CA ASN A 65 7.78 8.86 12.70
C ASN A 65 9.26 9.07 13.00
N GLU A 66 10.17 8.51 12.20
CA GLU A 66 11.61 8.71 12.31
C GLU A 66 11.96 10.20 12.38
N ASP A 67 12.91 10.54 13.26
CA ASP A 67 13.36 11.93 13.47
C ASP A 67 13.99 12.49 12.19
N GLU A 68 14.70 11.65 11.45
CA GLU A 68 15.21 11.93 10.11
C GLU A 68 14.38 11.18 9.08
N PHE A 69 13.58 11.92 8.30
CA PHE A 69 12.68 11.34 7.31
C PHE A 69 13.46 10.66 6.17
N GLN A 70 13.34 9.34 6.07
CA GLN A 70 13.92 8.55 4.97
C GLN A 70 12.88 8.34 3.86
N GLU A 71 13.02 9.09 2.76
CA GLU A 71 12.13 9.00 1.60
C GLU A 71 12.09 7.58 1.02
N ASP A 72 13.26 7.00 0.74
CA ASP A 72 13.37 5.68 0.10
C ASP A 72 12.82 4.58 1.00
N GLY A 73 13.06 4.65 2.31
CA GLY A 73 12.50 3.73 3.30
C GLY A 73 10.98 3.83 3.39
N SER A 74 10.44 5.05 3.43
CA SER A 74 8.99 5.29 3.44
C SER A 74 8.31 4.85 2.15
N MET A 75 8.94 5.07 0.99
CA MET A 75 8.41 4.62 -0.30
C MET A 75 8.49 3.10 -0.45
N ALA A 76 9.57 2.46 -0.02
CA ALA A 76 9.67 1.00 -0.02
C ALA A 76 8.56 0.37 0.82
N ALA A 77 8.34 0.85 2.05
CA ALA A 77 7.25 0.41 2.91
C ALA A 77 5.87 0.63 2.26
N PHE A 78 5.65 1.81 1.67
CA PHE A 78 4.43 2.11 0.92
C PHE A 78 4.19 1.14 -0.25
N TRP A 79 5.23 0.82 -1.05
CA TRP A 79 5.09 -0.09 -2.18
C TRP A 79 4.76 -1.51 -1.76
N VAL A 80 5.29 -1.98 -0.63
CA VAL A 80 4.92 -3.28 -0.04
C VAL A 80 3.42 -3.31 0.28
N ILE A 81 2.92 -2.29 0.99
CA ILE A 81 1.49 -2.13 1.30
C ILE A 81 0.66 -2.07 0.02
N ASN A 82 1.06 -1.24 -0.94
CA ASN A 82 0.34 -1.01 -2.17
C ASN A 82 0.28 -2.28 -3.04
N GLY A 83 1.35 -3.06 -3.09
CA GLY A 83 1.37 -4.35 -3.79
C GLY A 83 0.39 -5.36 -3.19
N GLN A 84 0.29 -5.40 -1.86
CA GLN A 84 -0.67 -6.29 -1.19
C GLN A 84 -2.12 -5.86 -1.40
N PHE A 85 -2.41 -4.55 -1.30
CA PHE A 85 -3.75 -4.05 -1.60
C PHE A 85 -4.13 -4.17 -3.07
N ASN A 86 -3.19 -3.98 -4.00
CA ASN A 86 -3.47 -4.14 -5.43
C ASN A 86 -3.91 -5.56 -5.77
N LYS A 87 -3.32 -6.59 -5.14
CA LYS A 87 -3.80 -7.97 -5.29
C LYS A 87 -5.28 -8.10 -4.94
N PHE A 88 -5.75 -7.38 -3.93
CA PHE A 88 -7.16 -7.31 -3.58
C PHE A 88 -7.96 -6.46 -4.60
N ILE A 89 -7.52 -5.25 -4.92
CA ILE A 89 -8.24 -4.33 -5.83
C ILE A 89 -8.42 -4.95 -7.22
N ASP A 90 -7.39 -5.61 -7.72
CA ASP A 90 -7.34 -6.22 -9.06
C ASP A 90 -7.97 -7.62 -9.10
N SER A 91 -8.33 -8.21 -7.94
CA SER A 91 -8.99 -9.51 -7.94
C SER A 91 -10.32 -9.40 -8.69
N GLN A 92 -10.41 -10.12 -9.81
CA GLN A 92 -11.64 -10.25 -10.58
C GLN A 92 -12.49 -11.37 -9.98
N PHE A 93 -13.76 -11.05 -9.75
CA PHE A 93 -14.76 -12.04 -9.35
C PHE A 93 -15.41 -12.67 -10.57
N THR A 94 -15.05 -13.90 -10.87
CA THR A 94 -15.90 -14.78 -11.65
C THR A 94 -16.48 -15.82 -10.72
N LEU A 95 -17.81 -15.77 -10.49
CA LEU A 95 -18.72 -16.92 -10.34
C LEU A 95 -20.10 -16.40 -9.87
N ASP A 96 -21.06 -16.46 -10.79
CA ASP A 96 -22.36 -15.76 -10.77
C ASP A 96 -23.32 -16.24 -9.65
N TYR A 97 -23.05 -17.40 -9.05
CA TYR A 97 -23.88 -17.96 -7.96
C TYR A 97 -23.33 -17.66 -6.55
N ASP A 98 -22.01 -17.57 -6.39
CA ASP A 98 -21.37 -17.31 -5.09
C ASP A 98 -21.19 -15.81 -4.80
N ARG A 99 -21.25 -14.94 -5.81
CA ARG A 99 -21.03 -13.49 -5.63
C ARG A 99 -22.06 -12.84 -4.71
N GLN A 100 -23.35 -13.11 -4.90
CA GLN A 100 -24.41 -12.53 -4.06
C GLN A 100 -24.28 -12.98 -2.60
N MET A 101 -23.92 -14.25 -2.38
CA MET A 101 -23.69 -14.78 -1.04
C MET A 101 -22.42 -14.20 -0.41
N THR A 102 -21.38 -14.01 -1.21
CA THR A 102 -20.11 -13.39 -0.79
C THR A 102 -20.32 -11.94 -0.37
N ASP A 103 -20.97 -11.14 -1.21
CA ASP A 103 -21.30 -9.75 -0.90
C ASP A 103 -22.21 -9.67 0.33
N LYS A 104 -23.21 -10.56 0.43
CA LYS A 104 -24.10 -10.63 1.59
C LYS A 104 -23.35 -10.90 2.88
N TYR A 105 -22.54 -11.96 2.95
CA TYR A 105 -21.82 -12.29 4.18
C TYR A 105 -20.77 -11.23 4.54
N PHE A 106 -20.12 -10.63 3.54
CA PHE A 106 -19.21 -9.52 3.79
C PHE A 106 -19.93 -8.30 4.37
N VAL A 107 -21.08 -7.92 3.81
CA VAL A 107 -21.89 -6.79 4.31
C VAL A 107 -22.50 -7.11 5.67
N GLU A 108 -23.02 -8.32 5.88
CA GLU A 108 -23.60 -8.74 7.15
C GLU A 108 -22.57 -8.72 8.27
N TYR A 109 -21.33 -9.12 7.97
CA TYR A 109 -20.23 -9.07 8.92
C TYR A 109 -19.70 -7.64 9.13
N THR A 110 -19.34 -6.92 8.08
CA THR A 110 -18.62 -5.63 8.18
C THR A 110 -19.53 -4.41 8.29
N ILE A 111 -20.79 -4.52 7.82
CA ILE A 111 -21.74 -3.42 7.62
C ILE A 111 -21.30 -2.48 6.46
N ILE A 112 -20.35 -2.91 5.63
CA ILE A 112 -19.79 -2.13 4.53
C ILE A 112 -19.91 -2.92 3.24
N GLU A 113 -20.36 -2.27 2.17
CA GLU A 113 -20.36 -2.89 0.83
C GLU A 113 -18.93 -3.15 0.36
N VAL A 114 -18.69 -4.32 -0.24
CA VAL A 114 -17.37 -4.70 -0.78
C VAL A 114 -16.81 -3.61 -1.71
N LYS A 115 -17.66 -3.02 -2.56
CA LYS A 115 -17.29 -1.94 -3.47
C LYS A 115 -16.85 -0.69 -2.72
N GLN A 116 -17.63 -0.24 -1.73
CA GLN A 116 -17.30 0.92 -0.91
C GLN A 116 -16.00 0.69 -0.12
N PHE A 117 -15.80 -0.53 0.38
CA PHE A 117 -14.57 -0.91 1.08
C PHE A 117 -13.34 -0.78 0.16
N ARG A 118 -13.43 -1.27 -1.08
CA ARG A 118 -12.37 -1.16 -2.11
C ARG A 118 -12.07 0.29 -2.48
N GLU A 119 -13.08 1.08 -2.74
CA GLU A 119 -12.93 2.50 -3.12
C GLU A 119 -12.26 3.31 -2.00
N THR A 120 -12.69 3.09 -0.76
CA THR A 120 -12.12 3.76 0.43
C THR A 120 -10.66 3.37 0.62
N LEU A 121 -10.32 2.08 0.41
CA LEU A 121 -8.95 1.61 0.48
C LEU A 121 -8.05 2.24 -0.59
N LEU A 122 -8.54 2.31 -1.83
CA LEU A 122 -7.83 2.99 -2.93
C LEU A 122 -7.62 4.47 -2.63
N GLN A 123 -8.61 5.14 -2.04
CA GLN A 123 -8.51 6.53 -1.61
C GLN A 123 -7.44 6.71 -0.53
N HIS A 124 -7.38 5.83 0.47
CA HIS A 124 -6.31 5.85 1.48
C HIS A 124 -4.94 5.73 0.83
N MET A 125 -4.76 4.79 -0.11
CA MET A 125 -3.50 4.61 -0.82
C MET A 125 -3.09 5.82 -1.64
N GLY A 126 -4.03 6.44 -2.36
CA GLY A 126 -3.78 7.69 -3.08
C GLY A 126 -3.33 8.82 -2.15
N ASN A 127 -3.98 8.93 -0.98
CA ASN A 127 -3.64 9.93 0.03
C ASN A 127 -2.25 9.71 0.64
N PHE A 128 -1.88 8.46 0.96
CA PHE A 128 -0.53 8.14 1.46
C PHE A 128 0.55 8.44 0.44
N LYS A 129 0.35 8.03 -0.82
CA LYS A 129 1.30 8.32 -1.90
C LYS A 129 1.55 9.81 -2.04
N LYS A 130 0.46 10.60 -2.03
CA LYS A 130 0.53 12.06 -2.07
C LYS A 130 1.26 12.63 -0.85
N PHE A 131 0.96 12.12 0.34
CA PHE A 131 1.59 12.55 1.57
C PHE A 131 3.11 12.35 1.58
N ILE A 132 3.59 11.17 1.16
CA ILE A 132 5.03 10.88 1.10
C ILE A 132 5.71 11.87 0.14
N ALA A 133 5.13 12.11 -1.04
CA ALA A 133 5.65 13.09 -2.00
C ALA A 133 5.67 14.52 -1.46
N GLU A 134 4.63 14.93 -0.72
CA GLU A 134 4.59 16.24 -0.04
C GLU A 134 5.71 16.34 1.02
N LYS A 135 5.93 15.30 1.83
CA LYS A 135 6.94 15.27 2.89
C LYS A 135 8.37 15.33 2.31
N THR A 136 8.64 14.56 1.25
CA THR A 136 9.88 14.65 0.45
C THR A 136 10.16 16.08 -0.02
N CYS A 137 9.16 16.75 -0.61
CA CYS A 137 9.34 18.08 -1.18
C CYS A 137 9.75 19.10 -0.11
N HIS A 138 9.14 19.02 1.07
CA HIS A 138 9.51 19.89 2.18
C HIS A 138 10.93 19.61 2.68
N GLN A 139 11.34 18.35 2.83
CA GLN A 139 12.70 18.00 3.26
C GLN A 139 13.75 18.62 2.32
N ARG A 140 13.61 18.41 1.02
CA ARG A 140 14.54 18.97 0.01
C ARG A 140 14.58 20.50 0.01
N GLN A 141 13.51 21.18 0.42
CA GLN A 141 13.48 22.63 0.53
C GLN A 141 14.21 23.12 1.79
N PHE A 142 14.18 22.36 2.88
CA PHE A 142 14.96 22.66 4.09
C PHE A 142 16.46 22.47 3.83
N ASP A 143 16.88 21.33 3.25
CA ASP A 143 18.29 21.05 2.96
C ASP A 143 18.93 22.10 2.02
N LYS A 144 18.14 22.65 1.08
CA LYS A 144 18.56 23.74 0.18
C LYS A 144 18.75 25.08 0.88
N ARG A 145 18.00 25.36 1.96
CA ARG A 145 18.11 26.62 2.70
C ARG A 145 19.31 26.63 3.64
N ASP A 146 19.67 25.46 4.19
CA ASP A 146 20.87 25.32 5.02
C ASP A 146 22.16 25.40 4.20
N THR A 147 22.11 25.00 2.93
CA THR A 147 23.22 25.20 2.00
C THR A 147 23.34 26.65 1.51
N SER A 148 22.22 27.36 1.27
CA SER A 148 22.25 28.76 0.82
C SER A 148 22.73 29.76 1.88
N ASN A 149 22.54 29.47 3.18
CA ASN A 149 23.01 30.33 4.25
C ASN A 149 24.50 30.17 4.58
N ARG A 150 25.19 29.19 3.96
CA ARG A 150 26.62 28.94 4.16
C ARG A 150 27.50 29.41 3.00
N SER A 151 26.92 29.79 1.87
CA SER A 151 27.67 30.29 0.71
C SER A 151 27.28 31.72 0.36
N GLY A 152 27.92 32.69 1.01
CA GLY A 152 28.59 33.71 0.19
C GLY A 152 29.61 32.93 -0.64
N ASN A 153 29.55 32.92 -1.97
CA ASN A 153 29.94 34.03 -2.83
C ASN A 153 29.25 33.91 -4.19
N ASP A 154 29.06 35.07 -4.84
CA ASP A 154 28.69 35.26 -6.23
C ASP A 154 29.48 34.39 -7.24
N ALA A 155 28.74 33.69 -8.10
CA ALA A 155 28.99 33.60 -9.53
C ALA A 155 27.72 33.03 -10.21
N CYS A 156 27.00 33.89 -10.91
CA CYS A 156 26.00 33.50 -11.89
C CYS A 156 26.73 32.94 -13.14
N VAL A 157 26.74 31.61 -13.32
CA VAL A 157 27.16 30.97 -14.57
C VAL A 157 26.19 29.85 -14.92
N ASP A 158 25.47 30.10 -16.02
CA ASP A 158 24.67 29.26 -16.90
C ASP A 158 24.28 27.83 -16.47
N ASN A 159 22.99 27.70 -16.18
CA ASN A 159 22.05 26.75 -16.79
C ASN A 159 22.64 25.66 -17.70
N ALA A 160 23.31 24.66 -17.12
CA ALA A 160 23.47 23.34 -17.73
C ALA A 160 22.43 22.39 -17.14
N TYR A 161 21.42 22.06 -17.94
CA TYR A 161 20.42 21.05 -17.64
C TYR A 161 21.10 19.68 -17.54
N ILE A 162 21.61 19.34 -16.35
CA ILE A 162 22.15 17.99 -16.08
C ILE A 162 20.95 17.04 -16.04
N LYS A 163 20.71 16.41 -17.19
CA LYS A 163 19.78 15.30 -17.34
C LYS A 163 20.28 14.17 -16.42
N PRO A 164 19.53 13.74 -15.38
CA PRO A 164 19.89 12.51 -14.69
C PRO A 164 19.74 11.38 -15.70
N VAL A 165 20.84 10.68 -15.95
CA VAL A 165 20.84 9.43 -16.71
C VAL A 165 20.18 8.38 -15.84
N TYR A 166 18.85 8.40 -15.81
CA TYR A 166 18.05 7.28 -15.32
C TYR A 166 18.06 6.22 -16.41
N ASP A 167 18.95 5.24 -16.28
CA ASP A 167 18.81 4.00 -17.03
C ASP A 167 17.75 3.14 -16.35
N LYS A 168 16.52 3.23 -16.86
CA LYS A 168 15.36 2.47 -16.38
C LYS A 168 15.52 0.95 -16.56
N LYS A 169 16.60 0.49 -17.22
CA LYS A 169 16.81 -0.92 -17.54
C LYS A 169 17.40 -1.73 -16.38
N ALA A 170 18.21 -1.11 -15.52
CA ALA A 170 18.90 -1.83 -14.43
C ALA A 170 17.94 -2.34 -13.33
N MET A 171 16.81 -1.68 -13.10
CA MET A 171 15.84 -2.11 -12.08
C MET A 171 14.80 -3.12 -12.60
N ALA A 172 14.65 -3.27 -13.92
CA ALA A 172 13.76 -4.29 -14.47
C ALA A 172 14.41 -5.68 -14.49
N GLU A 173 15.74 -5.74 -14.60
CA GLU A 173 16.48 -7.01 -14.67
C GLU A 173 16.68 -7.66 -13.29
N ASP A 174 16.80 -6.89 -12.20
CA ASP A 174 16.93 -7.44 -10.84
C ASP A 174 15.64 -8.18 -10.36
N TRP A 175 14.47 -7.74 -10.84
CA TRP A 175 13.19 -8.40 -10.56
C TRP A 175 13.00 -9.69 -11.37
N ALA A 176 13.70 -9.84 -12.50
CA ALA A 176 13.70 -11.08 -13.29
C ALA A 176 14.68 -12.13 -12.74
N ILE A 177 15.71 -11.71 -12.00
CA ILE A 177 16.76 -12.60 -11.46
C ILE A 177 16.32 -13.28 -10.15
N ARG A 178 15.47 -12.64 -9.35
CA ARG A 178 14.87 -13.25 -8.15
C ARG A 178 13.64 -14.09 -8.51
N GLY A 179 13.89 -15.18 -9.23
CA GLY A 179 12.88 -16.10 -9.72
C GLY A 179 12.05 -16.76 -8.60
N TYR A 180 10.76 -16.44 -8.56
CA TYR A 180 9.73 -17.41 -8.21
C TYR A 180 9.00 -17.79 -9.49
N GLY A 181 9.45 -18.87 -10.12
CA GLY A 181 8.86 -19.44 -11.33
C GLY A 181 9.01 -20.97 -11.29
N GLY A 182 8.14 -21.62 -10.52
CA GLY A 182 7.94 -23.06 -10.57
C GLY A 182 6.53 -23.36 -11.08
N GLY A 183 6.45 -24.06 -12.20
CA GLY A 183 5.21 -24.44 -12.91
C GLY A 183 4.96 -23.51 -14.08
N GLY A 184 5.14 -23.88 -15.34
CA GLY A 184 5.14 -25.20 -15.96
C GLY A 184 4.23 -25.05 -17.17
N ASP A 185 4.76 -25.15 -18.38
CA ASP A 185 3.95 -25.46 -19.55
C ASP A 185 4.76 -26.28 -20.56
N VAL A 186 4.23 -27.48 -20.74
CA VAL A 186 4.48 -28.42 -21.83
C VAL A 186 3.83 -27.83 -23.08
N VAL A 187 4.60 -27.59 -24.14
CA VAL A 187 4.26 -27.96 -25.53
C VAL A 187 5.54 -27.90 -26.36
N VAL A 188 6.02 -29.06 -26.85
CA VAL A 188 6.62 -29.13 -28.18
C VAL A 188 6.04 -30.34 -28.89
N THR A 189 5.22 -30.03 -29.89
CA THR A 189 4.81 -30.90 -30.98
C THR A 189 6.01 -31.26 -31.87
N CYS A 190 6.14 -32.56 -32.17
CA CYS A 190 6.34 -33.14 -33.51
C CYS A 190 6.04 -34.64 -33.40
#